data_AF-E4YBA2-F1
#
_entry.id   AF-E4YBA2-F1
#
_cell.length_a   1.000
_cell.length_b   1.000
_cell.length_c   1.000
_cell.angle_alpha   90.00
_cell.angle_beta   90.00
_cell.angle_gamma   90.00
#
_symmetry.space_group_name_H-M   'P 1'
#
loop_
_entity.id
_entity.type
_entity.pdbx_description
1 polymer ?
#
loop_
_entity_poly.entity_id
_entity_poly.type
_entity_poly.pdbx_seq_one_letter_code
_entity_poly.pdbx_strand_id
1 'polypeptide(L)'
;MGWFWGGDYFRCSSYFRPIKASTGTRFMYVFVLFIFTSFSVFLLSDTVKQRFFDASFVCNTLKSGYKKHFSFHCDDLTLPAGIYRIFFNLSFFHVILLFVTVGTKTNRSVSARLHNGFWFWKSALLLVNLYATFKVNISPAMNLLMIVGVFGGCMFLIIQLFCLYDLATNVALSWELAALERGYHWNILIWTLSLLFSGISICAYLLMFKIFTASSNGTICVYNATIFGINGTLSLVSILLSFLYLS
;
A
#
# COMPACT_ATOMS: atom_id res chain seq x y z
N MET A 1 -19.78 2.03 22.50
CA MET A 1 -20.70 2.02 21.33
C MET A 1 -20.53 3.19 20.35
N GLY A 2 -19.52 4.07 20.48
CA GLY A 2 -19.32 5.21 19.55
C GLY A 2 -18.67 4.90 18.20
N TRP A 3 -18.27 3.64 17.95
CA TRP A 3 -17.51 3.25 16.74
C TRP A 3 -18.40 3.12 15.50
N PHE A 4 -19.66 2.74 15.69
CA PHE A 4 -20.55 2.37 14.58
C PHE A 4 -21.42 3.51 14.05
N TRP A 5 -21.68 4.54 14.86
CA TRP A 5 -22.75 5.53 14.61
C TRP A 5 -22.27 6.99 14.59
N GLY A 6 -21.02 7.25 14.19
CA GLY A 6 -20.58 8.58 13.74
C GLY A 6 -20.65 9.72 14.75
N GLY A 7 -19.82 9.67 15.81
CA GLY A 7 -19.58 10.82 16.69
C GLY A 7 -18.37 11.67 16.27
N ASP A 8 -18.26 12.89 16.78
CA ASP A 8 -17.16 13.83 16.49
C ASP A 8 -15.79 13.37 17.04
N TYR A 9 -15.78 12.41 17.97
CA TYR A 9 -14.60 11.88 18.62
C TYR A 9 -14.67 10.35 18.79
N PHE A 10 -13.55 9.66 18.54
CA PHE A 10 -13.40 8.24 18.87
C PHE A 10 -12.89 8.08 20.31
N ARG A 11 -13.60 7.29 21.13
CA ARG A 11 -13.12 6.82 22.44
C ARG A 11 -12.73 5.35 22.33
N CYS A 12 -11.43 5.08 22.45
CA CYS A 12 -10.86 3.74 22.58
C CYS A 12 -10.51 3.57 24.07
N SER A 13 -11.42 3.03 24.89
CA SER A 13 -11.29 2.97 26.36
C SER A 13 -11.22 4.33 27.10
N SER A 14 -11.48 4.34 28.41
CA SER A 14 -11.49 5.55 29.24
C SER A 14 -10.10 6.18 29.43
N TYR A 15 -9.04 5.41 29.12
CA TYR A 15 -7.65 5.78 29.38
C TYR A 15 -6.96 6.53 28.22
N PHE A 16 -7.51 6.47 27.00
CA PHE A 16 -6.91 7.14 25.84
C PHE A 16 -7.58 8.48 25.54
N ARG A 17 -6.76 9.50 25.23
CA ARG A 17 -7.24 10.83 24.83
C ARG A 17 -8.19 10.71 23.62
N PRO A 18 -9.29 11.48 23.58
CA PRO A 18 -10.25 11.42 22.48
C PRO A 18 -9.57 11.81 21.15
N ILE A 19 -9.66 10.92 20.16
CA ILE A 19 -9.09 11.15 18.82
C ILE A 19 -10.15 11.83 17.95
N LYS A 20 -9.75 12.84 17.16
CA LYS A 20 -10.63 13.48 16.18
C LYS A 20 -11.20 12.45 15.20
N ALA A 21 -12.49 12.54 14.87
CA ALA A 21 -13.15 11.62 13.95
C ALA A 21 -12.46 11.52 12.57
N SER A 22 -11.83 12.60 12.09
CA SER A 22 -11.04 12.57 10.85
C SER A 22 -9.80 11.69 10.96
N THR A 23 -9.08 11.78 12.09
CA THR A 23 -7.82 11.05 12.28
C THR A 23 -8.07 9.56 12.50
N GLY A 24 -9.07 9.20 13.32
CA GLY A 24 -9.42 7.80 13.49
C GLY A 24 -9.94 7.16 12.20
N THR A 25 -10.65 7.92 11.37
CA THR A 25 -11.13 7.43 10.07
C THR A 25 -9.98 7.11 9.11
N ARG A 26 -8.95 7.97 9.07
CA ARG A 26 -7.72 7.69 8.29
C ARG A 26 -7.04 6.41 8.76
N PHE A 27 -6.89 6.23 10.07
CA PHE A 27 -6.31 5.01 10.65
C PHE A 27 -7.09 3.76 10.25
N MET A 28 -8.43 3.83 10.27
CA MET A 28 -9.28 2.72 9.86
C MET A 28 -9.12 2.36 8.39
N TYR A 29 -9.05 3.34 7.48
CA TYR A 29 -8.79 3.05 6.06
C TYR A 29 -7.42 2.41 5.83
N VAL A 30 -6.39 2.86 6.56
CA VAL A 30 -5.07 2.21 6.54
C VAL A 30 -5.15 0.77 7.05
N PHE A 31 -5.89 0.53 8.14
CA PHE A 31 -6.08 -0.80 8.69
C PHE A 31 -6.82 -1.74 7.73
N VAL A 32 -7.85 -1.25 7.03
CA VAL A 32 -8.54 -2.00 5.98
C VAL A 32 -7.57 -2.36 4.85
N LEU A 33 -6.82 -1.38 4.32
CA LEU A 33 -5.83 -1.62 3.27
C LEU A 33 -4.78 -2.66 3.71
N PHE A 34 -4.33 -2.58 4.96
CA PHE A 34 -3.39 -3.54 5.54
C PHE A 34 -3.97 -4.97 5.59
N ILE A 35 -5.21 -5.14 6.05
CA ILE A 35 -5.87 -6.46 6.07
C ILE A 35 -5.96 -7.06 4.67
N PHE A 36 -6.46 -6.30 3.69
CA PHE A 36 -6.62 -6.79 2.32
C PHE A 36 -5.27 -7.11 1.66
N THR A 37 -4.23 -6.32 1.95
CA THR A 37 -2.87 -6.56 1.45
C THR A 37 -2.26 -7.79 2.10
N SER A 38 -2.38 -7.95 3.42
CA SER A 38 -1.90 -9.11 4.16
C SER A 38 -2.59 -10.40 3.68
N PHE A 39 -3.92 -10.36 3.48
CA PHE A 39 -4.66 -11.46 2.91
C PHE A 39 -4.20 -11.79 1.48
N SER A 40 -3.94 -10.79 0.65
CA SER A 40 -3.40 -11.00 -0.70
C SER A 40 -2.02 -11.66 -0.66
N VAL A 41 -1.10 -11.19 0.19
CA VAL A 41 0.23 -11.81 0.38
C VAL A 41 0.09 -13.27 0.85
N PHE A 42 -0.83 -13.53 1.78
CA PHE A 42 -1.13 -14.89 2.22
C PHE A 42 -1.60 -15.78 1.06
N LEU A 43 -2.45 -15.27 0.16
CA LEU A 43 -2.87 -16.01 -1.03
C LEU A 43 -1.69 -16.34 -1.96
N LEU A 44 -0.66 -15.49 -2.05
CA LEU A 44 0.56 -15.78 -2.83
C LEU A 44 1.45 -16.88 -2.23
N SER A 45 1.18 -17.37 -1.02
CA SER A 45 1.97 -18.43 -0.40
C SER A 45 1.94 -19.71 -1.25
N ASP A 46 3.08 -20.40 -1.36
CA ASP A 46 3.20 -21.62 -2.14
C ASP A 46 2.32 -22.77 -1.57
N THR A 47 2.06 -22.76 -0.26
CA THR A 47 1.11 -23.69 0.38
C THR A 47 -0.32 -23.46 -0.13
N VAL A 48 -0.72 -22.19 -0.28
CA VAL A 48 -2.06 -21.85 -0.79
C VAL A 48 -2.12 -22.16 -2.28
N LYS A 49 -1.10 -21.77 -3.06
CA LYS A 49 -0.98 -22.12 -4.48
C LYS A 49 -1.19 -23.60 -4.71
N GLN A 50 -0.44 -24.48 -4.05
CA GLN A 50 -0.52 -25.93 -4.25
C GLN A 50 -1.91 -26.50 -3.93
N ARG A 51 -2.60 -25.95 -2.94
CA ARG A 51 -3.97 -26.37 -2.55
C ARG A 51 -5.07 -25.74 -3.41
N PHE A 52 -4.84 -24.56 -3.97
CA PHE A 52 -5.79 -23.85 -4.85
C PHE A 52 -5.62 -24.19 -6.33
N PHE A 53 -4.45 -24.66 -6.76
CA PHE A 53 -4.19 -25.13 -8.13
C PHE A 53 -4.94 -26.43 -8.48
N ASP A 54 -5.56 -27.07 -7.49
CA ASP A 54 -6.72 -27.97 -7.66
C ASP A 54 -7.99 -27.17 -8.02
N ALA A 55 -7.87 -26.12 -8.85
CA ALA A 55 -8.97 -25.25 -9.26
C ALA A 55 -10.10 -26.02 -9.95
N SER A 56 -9.76 -27.15 -10.60
CA SER A 56 -10.71 -28.12 -11.12
C SER A 56 -11.50 -28.81 -10.01
N PHE A 57 -10.86 -29.23 -8.91
CA PHE A 57 -11.52 -29.84 -7.76
C PHE A 57 -12.42 -28.86 -7.00
N VAL A 58 -11.96 -27.62 -6.77
CA VAL A 58 -12.76 -26.58 -6.10
C VAL A 58 -13.97 -26.20 -6.96
N CYS A 59 -13.78 -25.99 -8.27
CA CYS A 59 -14.88 -25.71 -9.18
C CYS A 59 -15.88 -26.88 -9.27
N ASN A 60 -15.39 -28.12 -9.39
CA ASN A 60 -16.25 -29.30 -9.48
C ASN A 60 -17.03 -29.55 -8.18
N THR A 61 -16.41 -29.30 -7.03
CA THR A 61 -17.07 -29.39 -5.71
C THR A 61 -18.15 -28.31 -5.55
N LEU A 62 -17.86 -27.07 -5.97
CA LEU A 62 -18.83 -25.97 -5.92
C LEU A 62 -19.99 -26.17 -6.91
N LYS A 63 -19.71 -26.65 -8.12
CA LYS A 63 -20.74 -27.01 -9.13
C LYS A 63 -21.60 -28.20 -8.68
N SER A 64 -21.00 -29.18 -7.99
CA SER A 64 -21.70 -30.39 -7.54
C SER A 64 -22.58 -30.14 -6.30
N GLY A 65 -22.11 -29.35 -5.34
CA GLY A 65 -22.83 -29.06 -4.09
C GLY A 65 -23.93 -27.98 -4.19
N TYR A 66 -23.79 -27.01 -5.10
CA TYR A 66 -24.72 -25.86 -5.24
C TYR A 66 -25.34 -25.80 -6.64
N LYS A 67 -25.97 -26.91 -7.05
CA LYS A 67 -26.36 -27.18 -8.45
C LYS A 67 -27.54 -26.37 -9.02
N LYS A 68 -27.95 -25.23 -8.45
CA LYS A 68 -29.12 -24.49 -9.00
C LYS A 68 -29.15 -22.96 -8.94
N HIS A 69 -28.25 -22.28 -8.23
CA HIS A 69 -28.33 -20.82 -8.10
C HIS A 69 -27.02 -20.04 -8.25
N PHE A 70 -25.89 -20.72 -8.48
CA PHE A 70 -24.58 -20.04 -8.49
C PHE A 70 -23.73 -20.38 -9.72
N SER A 71 -23.73 -19.48 -10.70
CA SER A 71 -22.88 -19.56 -11.89
C SER A 71 -21.55 -18.82 -11.64
N PHE A 72 -20.52 -19.55 -11.19
CA PHE A 72 -19.14 -19.03 -11.13
C PHE A 72 -18.40 -19.33 -12.46
N HIS A 73 -17.61 -18.37 -12.94
CA HIS A 73 -16.69 -18.56 -14.07
C HIS A 73 -15.39 -19.20 -13.56
N CYS A 74 -15.31 -20.53 -13.61
CA CYS A 74 -14.18 -21.27 -13.04
C CYS A 74 -12.87 -21.11 -13.82
N ASP A 75 -12.93 -20.80 -15.11
CA ASP A 75 -11.74 -20.60 -15.95
C ASP A 75 -10.92 -19.37 -15.51
N ASP A 76 -11.56 -18.45 -14.79
CA ASP A 76 -10.98 -17.23 -14.23
C ASP A 76 -10.61 -17.34 -12.74
N LEU A 77 -10.72 -18.54 -12.13
CA LEU A 77 -10.44 -18.75 -10.71
C LEU A 77 -8.95 -19.00 -10.44
N THR A 78 -8.09 -18.18 -11.04
CA THR A 78 -6.65 -18.21 -10.81
C THR A 78 -6.26 -17.29 -9.65
N LEU A 79 -5.16 -17.62 -8.98
CA LEU A 79 -4.64 -16.82 -7.87
C LEU A 79 -4.40 -15.34 -8.25
N PRO A 80 -3.78 -15.02 -9.40
CA PRO A 80 -3.64 -13.65 -9.86
C PRO A 80 -5.00 -12.96 -10.03
N ALA A 81 -5.97 -13.65 -10.66
CA ALA A 81 -7.30 -13.09 -10.86
C ALA A 81 -8.03 -12.80 -9.53
N GLY A 82 -7.85 -13.63 -8.50
CA GLY A 82 -8.37 -13.39 -7.16
C GLY A 82 -7.80 -12.11 -6.52
N ILE A 83 -6.50 -11.87 -6.67
CA ILE A 83 -5.83 -10.67 -6.16
C ILE A 83 -6.35 -9.42 -6.89
N TYR A 84 -6.49 -9.49 -8.22
CA TYR A 84 -7.07 -8.39 -9.00
C TYR A 84 -8.50 -8.07 -8.57
N ARG A 85 -9.35 -9.07 -8.28
CA ARG A 85 -10.71 -8.86 -7.77
C ARG A 85 -10.72 -8.15 -6.42
N ILE A 86 -9.82 -8.54 -5.51
CA ILE A 86 -9.66 -7.93 -4.18
C ILE A 86 -9.31 -6.43 -4.30
N PHE A 87 -8.28 -6.10 -5.06
CA PHE A 87 -7.81 -4.72 -5.20
C PHE A 87 -8.71 -3.87 -6.10
N PHE A 88 -9.38 -4.48 -7.08
CA PHE A 88 -10.43 -3.83 -7.85
C PHE A 88 -11.60 -3.43 -6.95
N ASN A 89 -12.08 -4.35 -6.10
CA ASN A 89 -13.12 -4.07 -5.11
C ASN A 89 -12.75 -2.89 -4.20
N LEU A 90 -11.52 -2.91 -3.67
CA LEU A 90 -11.05 -1.85 -2.78
C LEU A 90 -10.92 -0.50 -3.50
N SER A 91 -10.41 -0.50 -4.74
CA SER A 91 -10.32 0.69 -5.58
C SER A 91 -11.69 1.25 -5.90
N PHE A 92 -12.63 0.40 -6.34
CA PHE A 92 -14.00 0.78 -6.66
C PHE A 92 -14.72 1.40 -5.45
N PHE A 93 -14.55 0.80 -4.27
CA PHE A 93 -15.08 1.36 -3.03
C PHE A 93 -14.54 2.77 -2.72
N HIS A 94 -13.24 3.00 -2.88
CA HIS A 94 -12.65 4.32 -2.66
C HIS A 94 -13.05 5.34 -3.72
N VAL A 95 -13.27 4.91 -4.97
CA VAL A 95 -13.81 5.77 -6.04
C VAL A 95 -15.25 6.21 -5.72
N ILE A 96 -16.11 5.30 -5.25
CA ILE A 96 -17.47 5.68 -4.80
C ILE A 96 -17.38 6.69 -3.66
N LEU A 97 -16.52 6.44 -2.66
CA LEU A 97 -16.33 7.37 -1.55
C LEU A 97 -15.78 8.72 -2.00
N LEU A 98 -14.88 8.74 -2.99
CA LEU A 98 -14.39 9.97 -3.60
C LEU A 98 -15.55 10.78 -4.16
N PHE A 99 -16.41 10.18 -5.01
CA PHE A 99 -17.56 10.88 -5.57
C PHE A 99 -18.55 11.38 -4.50
N VAL A 100 -18.78 10.61 -3.44
CA VAL A 100 -19.66 11.02 -2.32
C VAL A 100 -19.09 12.20 -1.53
N THR A 101 -17.77 12.35 -1.49
CA THR A 101 -17.06 13.38 -0.69
C THR A 101 -16.54 14.57 -1.49
N VAL A 102 -16.60 14.52 -2.83
CA VAL A 102 -16.25 15.67 -3.68
C VAL A 102 -17.14 16.87 -3.33
N GLY A 103 -16.51 18.02 -3.12
CA GLY A 103 -17.21 19.28 -2.83
C GLY A 103 -17.59 19.51 -1.36
N THR A 104 -17.24 18.60 -0.45
CA THR A 104 -17.51 18.82 0.99
C THR A 104 -16.55 19.83 1.60
N LYS A 105 -17.06 21.00 2.00
CA LYS A 105 -16.26 22.06 2.62
C LYS A 105 -16.30 22.05 4.16
N THR A 106 -17.31 21.42 4.75
CA THR A 106 -17.55 21.45 6.19
C THR A 106 -17.68 20.05 6.79
N ASN A 107 -17.11 19.86 7.99
CA ASN A 107 -17.15 18.59 8.73
C ASN A 107 -18.55 18.19 9.21
N ARG A 108 -19.53 19.09 9.14
CA ARG A 108 -20.92 18.86 9.55
C ARG A 108 -21.83 18.40 8.40
N SER A 109 -21.32 18.43 7.16
CA SER A 109 -22.08 17.96 6.01
C SER A 109 -22.44 16.46 6.14
N VAL A 110 -23.56 16.05 5.53
CA VAL A 110 -24.00 14.65 5.54
C VAL A 110 -22.90 13.74 4.97
N SER A 111 -22.27 14.15 3.87
CA SER A 111 -21.14 13.45 3.26
C SER A 111 -19.92 13.32 4.18
N ALA A 112 -19.60 14.34 4.98
CA ALA A 112 -18.53 14.25 5.97
C ALA A 112 -18.86 13.25 7.11
N ARG A 113 -20.13 13.20 7.54
CA ARG A 113 -20.59 12.20 8.53
C ARG A 113 -20.57 10.79 7.97
N LEU A 114 -20.92 10.61 6.69
CA LEU A 114 -20.80 9.33 5.99
C LEU A 114 -19.32 8.91 5.85
N HIS A 115 -18.43 9.85 5.52
CA HIS A 115 -17.00 9.57 5.41
C HIS A 115 -16.35 9.21 6.74
N ASN A 116 -16.68 9.92 7.83
CA ASN A 116 -16.06 9.67 9.13
C ASN A 116 -16.74 8.56 9.95
N GLY A 117 -17.98 8.19 9.63
CA GLY A 117 -18.79 7.22 10.36
C GLY A 117 -19.16 5.96 9.58
N PHE A 118 -20.23 5.29 10.01
CA PHE A 118 -20.89 4.17 9.31
C PHE A 118 -19.97 3.01 8.91
N TRP A 119 -19.00 2.66 9.78
CA TRP A 119 -18.03 1.60 9.51
C TRP A 119 -18.65 0.22 9.26
N PHE A 120 -19.71 -0.14 9.98
CA PHE A 120 -20.41 -1.41 9.74
C PHE A 120 -20.91 -1.53 8.30
N TRP A 121 -21.61 -0.51 7.82
CA TRP A 121 -22.18 -0.49 6.47
C TRP A 121 -21.10 -0.44 5.39
N LYS A 122 -20.00 0.28 5.63
CA LYS A 122 -18.83 0.28 4.74
C LYS A 122 -18.21 -1.10 4.62
N SER A 123 -17.99 -1.78 5.75
CA SER A 123 -17.47 -3.16 5.76
C SER A 123 -18.43 -4.13 5.08
N ALA A 124 -19.74 -4.02 5.31
CA ALA A 124 -20.74 -4.83 4.62
C ALA A 124 -20.71 -4.60 3.11
N LEU A 125 -20.62 -3.35 2.65
CA LEU A 125 -20.53 -3.00 1.24
C LEU A 125 -19.25 -3.55 0.59
N LEU A 126 -18.11 -3.48 1.30
CA LEU A 126 -16.86 -4.10 0.83
C LEU A 126 -16.97 -5.62 0.65
N LEU A 127 -17.65 -6.33 1.57
CA LEU A 127 -17.85 -7.78 1.48
C LEU A 127 -18.84 -8.16 0.38
N VAL A 128 -19.95 -7.42 0.25
CA VAL A 128 -20.95 -7.63 -0.79
C VAL A 128 -20.37 -7.38 -2.17
N ASN A 129 -19.64 -6.28 -2.35
CA ASN A 129 -18.98 -5.98 -3.62
C ASN A 129 -17.90 -7.02 -3.95
N LEU A 130 -17.10 -7.44 -2.97
CA LEU A 130 -16.11 -8.51 -3.16
C LEU A 130 -16.79 -9.79 -3.65
N TYR A 131 -17.87 -10.22 -3.00
CA TYR A 131 -18.64 -11.37 -3.43
C TYR A 131 -19.23 -11.21 -4.83
N ALA A 132 -19.74 -10.03 -5.17
CA ALA A 132 -20.26 -9.72 -6.50
C ALA A 132 -19.16 -9.83 -7.56
N THR A 133 -17.90 -9.43 -7.26
CA THR A 133 -16.81 -9.56 -8.22
C THR A 133 -16.62 -11.01 -8.66
N PHE A 134 -16.75 -12.01 -7.78
CA PHE A 134 -16.59 -13.42 -8.15
C PHE A 134 -17.64 -13.95 -9.14
N LYS A 135 -18.78 -13.26 -9.29
CA LYS A 135 -19.80 -13.62 -10.29
C LYS A 135 -19.44 -13.11 -11.69
N VAL A 136 -18.64 -12.05 -11.77
CA VAL A 136 -18.28 -11.39 -13.03
C VAL A 136 -17.08 -12.08 -13.69
N ASN A 137 -17.16 -12.29 -15.00
CA ASN A 137 -16.01 -12.73 -15.80
C ASN A 137 -15.03 -11.55 -15.93
N ILE A 138 -13.81 -11.73 -15.43
CA ILE A 138 -12.80 -10.65 -15.34
C ILE A 138 -11.73 -10.79 -16.43
N SER A 139 -11.63 -11.96 -17.07
CA SER A 139 -10.71 -12.26 -18.17
C SER A 139 -10.58 -11.12 -19.20
N PRO A 140 -11.67 -10.57 -19.77
CA PRO A 140 -11.56 -9.51 -20.78
C PRO A 140 -11.07 -8.18 -20.20
N ALA A 141 -11.24 -7.96 -18.90
CA ALA A 141 -10.86 -6.72 -18.21
C ALA A 141 -9.44 -6.77 -17.61
N MET A 142 -8.78 -7.93 -17.58
CA MET A 142 -7.46 -8.10 -16.93
C MET A 142 -6.40 -7.18 -17.50
N ASN A 143 -6.30 -7.08 -18.84
CA ASN A 143 -5.34 -6.20 -19.49
C ASN A 143 -5.58 -4.73 -19.12
N LEU A 144 -6.83 -4.30 -19.07
CA LEU A 144 -7.20 -2.94 -18.66
C LEU A 144 -6.82 -2.68 -17.20
N LEU A 145 -7.14 -3.61 -16.30
CA LEU A 145 -6.81 -3.51 -14.87
C LEU A 145 -5.31 -3.45 -14.62
N MET A 146 -4.52 -4.21 -15.40
CA MET A 146 -3.07 -4.16 -15.34
C MET A 146 -2.54 -2.77 -15.73
N ILE A 147 -3.01 -2.20 -16.83
CA ILE A 147 -2.60 -0.87 -17.29
C ILE A 147 -2.97 0.20 -16.24
N VAL A 148 -4.21 0.18 -15.75
CA VAL A 148 -4.67 1.08 -14.68
C VAL A 148 -3.81 0.92 -13.42
N GLY A 149 -3.45 -0.31 -13.07
CA GLY A 149 -2.57 -0.61 -11.95
C GLY A 149 -1.17 -0.03 -12.10
N VAL A 150 -0.57 -0.11 -13.28
CA VAL A 150 0.75 0.48 -13.56
C VAL A 150 0.71 2.00 -13.40
N PHE A 151 -0.27 2.68 -14.03
CA PHE A 151 -0.42 4.12 -13.89
C PHE A 151 -0.68 4.55 -12.44
N GLY A 152 -1.57 3.84 -11.74
CA GLY A 152 -1.87 4.09 -10.33
C GLY A 152 -0.65 3.89 -9.43
N GLY A 153 0.13 2.83 -9.68
CA GLY A 153 1.38 2.56 -8.97
C GLY A 153 2.44 3.63 -9.18
N CYS A 154 2.64 4.09 -10.42
CA CYS A 154 3.55 5.19 -10.72
C CYS A 154 3.15 6.48 -9.99
N MET A 155 1.87 6.85 -10.02
CA MET A 155 1.36 8.02 -9.29
C MET A 155 1.55 7.87 -7.78
N PHE A 156 1.29 6.68 -7.24
CA PHE A 156 1.48 6.39 -5.83
C PHE A 156 2.95 6.52 -5.41
N LEU A 157 3.90 6.01 -6.20
CA LEU A 157 5.34 6.16 -5.93
C LEU A 157 5.77 7.63 -5.90
N ILE A 158 5.26 8.46 -6.80
CA ILE A 158 5.55 9.91 -6.82
C ILE A 158 5.04 10.58 -5.54
N ILE A 159 3.80 10.29 -5.13
CA ILE A 159 3.22 10.84 -3.90
C ILE A 159 4.01 10.37 -2.67
N GLN A 160 4.37 9.08 -2.62
CA GLN A 160 5.17 8.52 -1.53
C GLN A 160 6.55 9.18 -1.45
N LEU A 161 7.19 9.48 -2.59
CA LEU A 161 8.47 10.16 -2.65
C LEU A 161 8.39 11.57 -2.05
N PHE A 162 7.36 12.35 -2.40
CA PHE A 162 7.15 13.68 -1.80
C PHE A 162 6.88 13.61 -0.30
N CYS A 163 6.05 12.67 0.15
CA CYS A 163 5.77 12.48 1.57
C CYS A 163 7.03 12.06 2.34
N LEU A 164 7.86 11.20 1.77
CA LEU A 164 9.10 10.75 2.38
C LEU A 164 10.11 11.89 2.50
N TYR A 165 10.23 12.73 1.48
CA TYR A 165 11.08 13.93 1.49
C TYR A 165 10.66 14.93 2.57
N ASP A 166 9.36 15.24 2.66
CA ASP A 166 8.82 16.14 3.68
C ASP A 166 9.01 15.56 5.09
N LEU A 167 8.77 14.26 5.26
CA LEU A 167 9.05 13.56 6.52
C LEU A 167 10.53 13.65 6.91
N ALA A 168 11.44 13.39 5.97
CA ALA A 168 12.87 13.43 6.22
C ALA A 168 13.34 14.83 6.65
N THR A 169 12.85 15.87 5.96
CA THR A 169 13.19 17.27 6.28
C THR A 169 12.67 17.68 7.65
N ASN A 170 11.40 17.36 7.96
CA ASN A 170 10.82 17.68 9.26
C ASN A 170 11.52 16.92 10.41
N VAL A 171 11.88 15.65 10.19
CA VAL A 171 12.63 14.85 11.18
C VAL A 171 14.02 15.45 11.38
N ALA A 172 14.74 15.81 10.31
CA ALA A 172 16.06 16.42 10.40
C ALA A 172 16.04 17.73 11.20
N LEU A 173 15.13 18.65 10.88
CA LEU A 173 14.95 19.91 11.61
C LEU A 173 14.59 19.67 13.09
N SER A 174 13.72 18.70 13.37
CA SER A 174 13.33 18.38 14.76
C SER A 174 14.50 17.84 15.59
N TRP A 175 15.40 17.07 14.97
CA TRP A 175 16.57 16.50 15.65
C TRP A 175 17.67 17.54 15.83
N GLU A 176 17.85 18.45 14.88
CA GLU A 176 18.76 19.58 15.00
C GLU A 176 18.35 20.50 16.17
N LEU A 177 17.07 20.85 16.27
CA LEU A 177 16.53 21.59 17.41
C LEU A 177 16.76 20.85 18.74
N ALA A 178 16.51 19.54 18.75
CA ALA A 178 16.78 18.72 19.93
C ALA A 178 18.27 18.69 20.30
N ALA A 179 19.17 18.77 19.33
CA ALA A 179 20.62 18.84 19.59
C ALA A 179 21.06 20.16 20.18
N LEU A 180 20.44 21.28 19.76
CA LEU A 180 20.67 22.59 20.36
C LEU A 180 20.13 22.66 21.80
N GLU A 181 18.94 22.11 22.06
CA GLU A 181 18.28 22.22 23.37
C GLU A 181 18.73 21.19 24.40
N ARG A 182 18.99 19.94 23.99
CA ARG A 182 19.22 18.80 24.89
C ARG A 182 20.67 18.31 24.91
N GLY A 183 21.55 18.97 24.15
CA GLY A 183 23.01 18.77 24.20
C GLY A 183 23.57 17.76 23.18
N TYR A 184 24.89 17.59 23.24
CA TYR A 184 25.71 16.93 22.20
C TYR A 184 25.37 15.46 21.89
N HIS A 185 24.68 14.75 22.79
CA HIS A 185 24.26 13.35 22.55
C HIS A 185 23.37 13.21 21.31
N TRP A 186 22.54 14.20 21.01
CA TRP A 186 21.71 14.21 19.80
C TRP A 186 22.54 14.37 18.53
N ASN A 187 23.62 15.16 18.56
CA ASN A 187 24.55 15.22 17.44
C ASN A 187 25.18 13.85 17.16
N ILE A 188 25.63 13.15 18.21
CA ILE A 188 26.16 11.79 18.07
C ILE A 188 25.09 10.85 17.49
N LEU A 189 23.84 10.94 17.96
CA LEU A 189 22.72 10.14 17.44
C LEU A 189 22.46 10.40 15.95
N ILE A 190 22.43 11.68 15.53
CA ILE A 190 22.19 12.07 14.13
C ILE A 190 23.30 11.50 13.23
N TRP A 191 24.56 11.69 13.60
CA TRP A 191 25.70 11.21 12.81
C TRP A 191 25.75 9.68 12.74
N THR A 192 25.52 8.99 13.86
CA THR A 192 25.52 7.53 13.91
C THR A 192 24.39 6.93 13.07
N LEU A 193 23.17 7.46 13.16
CA LEU A 193 22.05 7.01 12.32
C LEU A 193 22.27 7.31 10.83
N SER A 194 22.81 8.49 10.51
CA SER A 194 23.11 8.87 9.12
C SER A 194 24.16 7.95 8.49
N LEU A 195 25.21 7.62 9.24
CA LEU A 195 26.24 6.68 8.79
C LEU A 195 25.69 5.26 8.65
N LEU A 196 24.84 4.82 9.58
CA LEU A 196 24.18 3.51 9.51
C LEU A 196 23.30 3.38 8.26
N PHE A 197 22.41 4.35 8.01
CA PHE A 197 21.52 4.31 6.84
C PHE A 197 22.31 4.40 5.53
N SER A 198 23.35 5.23 5.47
CA SER A 198 24.23 5.33 4.31
C SER A 198 24.97 4.01 4.05
N GLY A 199 25.49 3.38 5.10
CA GLY A 199 26.14 2.07 5.01
C GLY A 199 25.20 0.98 4.52
N ILE A 200 23.99 0.89 5.07
CA ILE A 200 22.96 -0.07 4.63
C ILE A 200 22.62 0.16 3.16
N SER A 201 22.46 1.42 2.73
CA SER A 201 22.16 1.74 1.33
C SER A 201 23.28 1.32 0.37
N ILE A 202 24.54 1.57 0.73
CA ILE A 202 25.71 1.15 -0.08
C ILE A 202 25.78 -0.37 -0.15
N CYS A 203 25.64 -1.08 0.97
CA CYS A 203 25.64 -2.54 0.99
C CYS A 203 24.49 -3.12 0.16
N ALA A 204 23.28 -2.56 0.28
CA ALA A 204 22.13 -2.99 -0.50
C ALA A 204 22.35 -2.75 -2.01
N TYR A 205 22.89 -1.59 -2.40
CA TYR A 205 23.22 -1.27 -3.79
C TYR A 205 24.25 -2.27 -4.36
N LEU A 206 25.34 -2.53 -3.64
CA LEU A 206 26.38 -3.48 -4.08
C LEU A 206 25.85 -4.91 -4.19
N LEU A 207 25.01 -5.33 -3.24
CA LEU A 207 24.36 -6.64 -3.27
C LEU A 207 23.42 -6.76 -4.47
N MET A 208 22.55 -5.77 -4.68
CA MET A 208 21.64 -5.74 -5.82
C MET A 208 22.41 -5.74 -7.15
N PHE A 209 23.46 -4.92 -7.27
CA PHE A 209 24.31 -4.91 -8.46
C PHE A 209 24.87 -6.32 -8.72
N LYS A 210 25.52 -6.94 -7.71
CA LYS A 210 26.11 -8.27 -7.87
C LYS A 210 25.10 -9.34 -8.27
N ILE A 211 23.91 -9.35 -7.66
CA ILE A 211 22.88 -10.37 -7.93
C ILE A 211 22.25 -10.16 -9.30
N PHE A 212 21.86 -8.93 -9.62
CA PHE A 212 21.05 -8.65 -10.82
C PHE A 212 21.87 -8.41 -12.08
N THR A 213 23.18 -8.17 -11.98
CA THR A 213 24.05 -8.07 -13.17
C THR A 213 24.79 -9.37 -13.48
N ALA A 214 24.81 -10.35 -12.56
CA ALA A 214 25.41 -11.65 -12.79
C ALA A 214 24.61 -12.45 -13.85
N SER A 215 25.31 -12.97 -14.85
CA SER A 215 24.75 -13.89 -15.85
C SER A 215 25.27 -15.30 -15.63
N SER A 216 24.48 -16.30 -16.02
CA SER A 216 24.86 -17.72 -15.99
C SER A 216 26.11 -18.04 -16.80
N ASN A 217 26.41 -17.22 -17.81
CA ASN A 217 27.53 -17.44 -18.73
C ASN A 217 28.79 -16.65 -18.34
N GLY A 218 28.83 -16.06 -17.13
CA GLY A 218 29.94 -15.24 -16.65
C GLY A 218 30.03 -13.85 -17.30
N THR A 219 29.08 -13.48 -18.16
CA THR A 219 28.98 -12.16 -18.77
C THR A 219 28.13 -11.20 -17.94
N ILE A 220 28.30 -9.89 -18.13
CA ILE A 220 27.51 -8.87 -17.41
C ILE A 220 26.21 -8.61 -18.17
N CYS A 221 25.07 -8.60 -17.47
CA CYS A 221 23.80 -8.14 -18.05
C CYS A 221 23.84 -6.61 -18.26
N VAL A 222 24.10 -6.18 -19.49
CA VAL A 222 24.31 -4.76 -19.83
C VAL A 222 23.10 -3.89 -19.50
N TYR A 223 21.87 -4.40 -19.70
CA TYR A 223 20.65 -3.64 -19.41
C TYR A 223 20.53 -3.29 -17.92
N ASN A 224 20.62 -4.31 -17.06
CA ASN A 224 20.56 -4.10 -15.60
C ASN A 224 21.74 -3.25 -15.13
N ALA A 225 22.95 -3.50 -15.64
CA ALA A 225 24.14 -2.73 -15.28
C ALA A 225 23.98 -1.24 -15.64
N THR A 226 23.37 -0.93 -16.78
CA THR A 226 23.10 0.46 -17.20
C THR A 226 22.10 1.14 -16.27
N ILE A 227 21.01 0.45 -15.90
CA ILE A 227 20.01 0.98 -14.95
C ILE A 227 20.66 1.27 -13.59
N PHE A 228 21.46 0.35 -13.05
CA PHE A 228 22.18 0.59 -11.80
C PHE A 228 23.17 1.74 -11.92
N GLY A 229 23.92 1.83 -13.02
CA GLY A 229 24.88 2.90 -13.26
C GLY A 229 24.22 4.29 -13.27
N ILE A 230 23.09 4.44 -13.96
CA ILE A 230 22.34 5.71 -14.00
C ILE A 230 21.82 6.08 -12.61
N ASN A 231 21.18 5.14 -11.90
CA ASN A 231 20.63 5.40 -10.56
C ASN A 231 21.73 5.71 -9.52
N GLY A 232 22.86 4.99 -9.57
CA GLY A 232 24.01 5.24 -8.71
C GLY A 232 24.61 6.62 -8.96
N THR A 233 24.78 7.00 -10.23
CA THR A 233 25.29 8.33 -10.60
C THR A 233 24.34 9.44 -10.15
N LEU A 234 23.02 9.29 -10.38
CA LEU A 234 22.03 10.28 -9.96
C LEU A 234 21.99 10.45 -8.43
N SER A 235 22.16 9.35 -7.69
CA SER A 235 22.25 9.37 -6.23
C SER A 235 23.49 10.12 -5.75
N LEU A 236 24.66 9.87 -6.36
CA LEU A 236 25.90 10.60 -6.04
C LEU A 236 25.78 12.09 -6.33
N VAL A 237 25.22 12.46 -7.48
CA VAL A 237 24.96 13.87 -7.84
C VAL A 237 24.04 14.52 -6.81
N SER A 238 22.99 13.84 -6.38
CA SER A 238 22.04 14.36 -5.38
C SER A 238 22.71 14.60 -4.02
N ILE A 239 23.60 13.68 -3.60
CA ILE A 239 24.38 13.82 -2.36
C ILE A 239 25.33 15.02 -2.47
N LEU A 240 26.08 15.14 -3.57
CA LEU A 240 27.02 16.25 -3.79
C LEU A 240 26.30 17.60 -3.81
N LEU A 241 25.16 17.70 -4.50
CA LEU A 241 24.33 18.90 -4.51
C LEU A 241 23.83 19.25 -3.11
N SER A 242 23.43 18.25 -2.31
CA SER A 242 22.99 18.47 -0.94
C SER A 242 24.10 19.10 -0.09
N PHE A 243 25.34 18.60 -0.20
CA PHE A 243 26.47 19.21 0.51
C PHE A 243 26.80 20.63 0.03
N LEU A 244 26.72 20.87 -1.27
CA LEU A 244 26.97 22.20 -1.85
C LEU A 244 25.94 23.24 -1.42
N TYR A 245 24.67 22.84 -1.22
CA TYR A 245 23.63 23.75 -0.72
C TYR A 245 23.72 24.02 0.79
N LEU A 246 24.42 23.18 1.54
CA LEU A 246 24.65 23.37 2.98
C LEU A 246 25.95 24.13 3.30
N SER A 247 26.90 24.24 2.36
CA SER A 247 28.16 24.99 2.50
C SER A 247 28.01 26.46 2.13
#